data_AF-A0A848DPJ4-F1
#
_entry.id   AF-A0A848DPJ4-F1
#
_cell.length_a   1.000
_cell.length_b   1.000
_cell.length_c   1.000
_cell.angle_alpha   90.00
_cell.angle_beta   90.00
_cell.angle_gamma   90.00
#
_symmetry.space_group_name_H-M   'P 1'
#
loop_
_entity.id
_entity.type
_entity.pdbx_description
1 polymer ?
#
loop_
_entity_poly.entity_id
_entity_poly.type
_entity_poly.pdbx_seq_one_letter_code
_entity_poly.pdbx_strand_id
1 'polypeptide(L)'
;PKLASLTPSAPQSGGDDDEQGLEIKAAASGTEVLRHHDLAELTPVEREHLRRLFALLRPEPPTRSSRRRRASRHGEPDPGRTLRAALRNEGELRELRRRDRSRRPRKVVLLVDVSGSMEPYADSLLRFAHVVVRRSPASVEAFTLGTRLTRVTRELRMRDAEHALSAASNAIPDWSGGTRLGEVLRAFIDRWGQRGAARRAVVVVFSDGWERGEPDLLAGQMERLRRLAHRVVWVNPHAGKDGYAPVQGGIVAALPYLDDLLAGHSLDTLEKLLKVVRDA
;
A
#
# COMPACT_ATOMS: atom_id res chain seq x y z
N PRO A 1 -62.93 -22.23 -40.53
CA PRO A 1 -62.32 -22.98 -41.65
C PRO A 1 -61.51 -22.05 -42.58
N LYS A 2 -60.28 -22.48 -42.91
CA LYS A 2 -59.36 -22.04 -44.00
C LYS A 2 -58.56 -20.73 -43.89
N LEU A 3 -57.33 -20.90 -43.37
CA LEU A 3 -55.98 -20.49 -43.85
C LEU A 3 -55.80 -19.52 -45.05
N ALA A 4 -54.89 -18.55 -44.88
CA ALA A 4 -53.70 -18.22 -45.71
C ALA A 4 -53.05 -16.90 -45.20
N SER A 5 -51.94 -16.90 -44.45
CA SER A 5 -50.51 -16.94 -44.88
C SER A 5 -49.97 -15.66 -45.53
N LEU A 6 -48.97 -15.03 -44.89
CA LEU A 6 -47.71 -14.57 -45.54
C LEU A 6 -46.73 -14.02 -44.48
N THR A 7 -45.70 -14.82 -44.19
CA THR A 7 -44.40 -14.39 -43.68
C THR A 7 -43.47 -14.10 -44.88
N PRO A 8 -42.40 -13.30 -44.72
CA PRO A 8 -41.06 -13.90 -44.59
C PRO A 8 -40.23 -13.22 -43.47
N SER A 9 -39.73 -13.97 -42.49
CA SER A 9 -38.38 -14.57 -42.41
C SER A 9 -37.25 -13.60 -42.05
N ALA A 10 -36.94 -13.56 -40.73
CA ALA A 10 -35.64 -13.82 -40.08
C ALA A 10 -34.38 -12.97 -40.46
N PRO A 11 -33.45 -12.67 -39.51
CA PRO A 11 -33.04 -13.58 -38.44
C PRO A 11 -33.11 -13.03 -37.02
N GLN A 12 -33.60 -13.89 -36.12
CA GLN A 12 -33.11 -13.96 -34.75
C GLN A 12 -31.75 -14.65 -34.79
N SER A 13 -30.71 -13.98 -34.31
CA SER A 13 -29.57 -14.57 -33.61
C SER A 13 -28.58 -13.48 -33.23
N GLY A 14 -28.45 -13.18 -31.92
CA GLY A 14 -27.42 -12.26 -31.41
C GLY A 14 -27.63 -11.64 -30.03
N GLY A 15 -28.64 -12.04 -29.26
CA GLY A 15 -29.05 -11.31 -28.04
C GLY A 15 -28.14 -11.45 -26.81
N ASP A 16 -27.45 -12.58 -26.62
CA ASP A 16 -26.80 -12.84 -25.32
C ASP A 16 -25.37 -12.25 -25.20
N ASP A 17 -24.62 -12.13 -26.31
CA ASP A 17 -23.25 -11.58 -26.27
C ASP A 17 -23.23 -10.04 -26.20
N ASP A 18 -24.23 -9.38 -26.79
CA ASP A 18 -24.36 -7.92 -26.75
C ASP A 18 -24.91 -7.41 -25.40
N GLU A 19 -25.87 -8.12 -24.78
CA GLU A 19 -26.35 -7.80 -23.43
C GLU A 19 -25.28 -8.07 -22.37
N GLN A 20 -24.57 -9.21 -22.43
CA GLN A 20 -23.43 -9.47 -21.53
C GLN A 20 -22.30 -8.46 -21.76
N GLY A 21 -22.01 -8.10 -23.01
CA GLY A 21 -21.03 -7.08 -23.36
C GLY A 21 -21.39 -5.68 -22.84
N LEU A 22 -22.68 -5.32 -22.86
CA LEU A 22 -23.21 -4.06 -22.32
C LEU A 22 -23.23 -4.04 -20.79
N GLU A 23 -23.63 -5.13 -20.13
CA GLU A 23 -23.57 -5.26 -18.67
C GLU A 23 -22.12 -5.25 -18.16
N ILE A 24 -21.20 -5.93 -18.84
CA ILE A 24 -19.77 -5.91 -18.51
C ILE A 24 -19.19 -4.51 -18.72
N LYS A 25 -19.59 -3.79 -19.78
CA LYS A 25 -19.18 -2.40 -20.00
C LYS A 25 -19.78 -1.43 -18.97
N ALA A 26 -21.03 -1.62 -18.57
CA ALA A 26 -21.68 -0.81 -17.54
C ALA A 26 -21.07 -1.07 -16.15
N ALA A 27 -20.78 -2.33 -15.82
CA ALA A 27 -20.07 -2.71 -14.59
C ALA A 27 -18.62 -2.20 -14.57
N ALA A 28 -17.93 -2.27 -15.71
CA ALA A 28 -16.59 -1.69 -15.88
C ALA A 28 -16.62 -0.16 -15.76
N SER A 29 -17.61 0.51 -16.35
CA SER A 29 -17.82 1.95 -16.22
C SER A 29 -18.11 2.36 -14.78
N GLY A 30 -18.95 1.60 -14.06
CA GLY A 30 -19.22 1.85 -12.63
C GLY A 30 -17.98 1.65 -11.77
N THR A 31 -17.17 0.61 -12.07
CA THR A 31 -15.90 0.36 -11.38
C THR A 31 -14.87 1.45 -11.66
N GLU A 32 -14.79 1.95 -12.89
CA GLU A 32 -13.86 3.00 -13.29
C GLU A 32 -14.23 4.35 -12.63
N VAL A 33 -15.52 4.66 -12.53
CA VAL A 33 -16.00 5.83 -11.79
C VAL A 33 -15.64 5.71 -10.29
N LEU A 34 -15.86 4.53 -9.69
CA LEU A 34 -15.51 4.25 -8.29
C LEU A 34 -14.00 4.33 -8.00
N ARG A 35 -13.16 4.02 -9.00
CA ARG A 35 -11.70 4.09 -8.86
C ARG A 35 -11.18 5.51 -8.65
N HIS A 36 -11.87 6.48 -9.21
CA HIS A 36 -11.54 7.90 -9.12
C HIS A 36 -12.37 8.66 -8.06
N HIS A 37 -13.41 8.02 -7.52
CA HIS A 37 -14.28 8.63 -6.51
C HIS A 37 -13.54 8.89 -5.19
N ASP A 38 -13.88 10.00 -4.53
CA ASP A 38 -13.31 10.38 -3.24
C ASP A 38 -13.79 9.39 -2.15
N LEU A 39 -12.86 8.72 -1.49
CA LEU A 39 -13.13 7.75 -0.42
C LEU A 39 -14.02 8.33 0.71
N ALA A 40 -13.99 9.65 0.91
CA ALA A 40 -14.84 10.33 1.89
C ALA A 40 -16.32 10.37 1.49
N GLU A 41 -16.63 10.45 0.20
CA GLU A 41 -17.98 10.71 -0.33
C GLU A 41 -18.76 9.43 -0.68
N LEU A 42 -18.12 8.26 -0.51
CA LEU A 42 -18.71 6.97 -0.85
C LEU A 42 -19.96 6.64 -0.01
N THR A 43 -21.04 6.29 -0.70
CA THR A 43 -22.26 5.71 -0.13
C THR A 43 -21.98 4.32 0.49
N PRO A 44 -22.85 3.80 1.36
CA PRO A 44 -22.66 2.47 1.96
C PRO A 44 -22.53 1.33 0.92
N VAL A 45 -23.26 1.41 -0.19
CA VAL A 45 -23.20 0.44 -1.28
C VAL A 45 -21.85 0.50 -2.01
N GLU A 46 -21.37 1.71 -2.27
CA GLU A 46 -20.07 1.95 -2.91
C GLU A 46 -18.91 1.53 -2.01
N ARG A 47 -19.03 1.71 -0.69
CA ARG A 47 -18.05 1.19 0.28
C ARG A 47 -17.96 -0.34 0.23
N GLU A 48 -19.08 -1.03 0.08
CA GLU A 48 -19.08 -2.50 -0.09
C GLU A 48 -18.42 -2.91 -1.42
N HIS A 49 -18.67 -2.17 -2.50
CA HIS A 49 -17.97 -2.41 -3.76
C HIS A 49 -16.46 -2.17 -3.61
N LEU A 50 -16.05 -1.07 -2.98
CA LEU A 50 -14.65 -0.77 -2.70
C LEU A 50 -13.97 -1.87 -1.87
N ARG A 51 -14.65 -2.46 -0.89
CA ARG A 51 -14.13 -3.61 -0.12
C ARG A 51 -13.75 -4.77 -1.03
N ARG A 52 -14.59 -5.09 -2.02
CA ARG A 52 -14.31 -6.14 -3.00
C ARG A 52 -13.11 -5.79 -3.88
N LEU A 53 -13.01 -4.52 -4.30
CA LEU A 53 -11.86 -4.05 -5.08
C LEU A 53 -10.55 -4.12 -4.28
N PHE A 54 -10.57 -3.77 -2.99
CA PHE A 54 -9.41 -3.94 -2.11
C PHE A 54 -8.98 -5.40 -1.98
N ALA A 55 -9.92 -6.34 -1.97
CA ALA A 55 -9.59 -7.78 -1.92
C ALA A 55 -8.88 -8.28 -3.18
N LEU A 56 -9.02 -7.57 -4.32
CA LEU A 56 -8.34 -7.91 -5.57
C LEU A 56 -6.92 -7.34 -5.66
N LEU A 57 -6.55 -6.39 -4.79
CA LEU A 57 -5.21 -5.82 -4.79
C LEU A 57 -4.16 -6.88 -4.50
N ARG A 58 -3.08 -6.85 -5.30
CA ARG A 58 -1.92 -7.74 -5.16
C ARG A 58 -0.68 -6.92 -4.82
N PRO A 59 -0.56 -6.41 -3.58
CA PRO A 59 0.60 -5.63 -3.20
C PRO A 59 1.86 -6.50 -3.22
N GLU A 60 2.86 -6.05 -3.98
CA GLU A 60 4.17 -6.67 -4.05
C GLU A 60 5.15 -5.87 -3.20
N PRO A 61 5.77 -6.47 -2.17
CA PRO A 61 6.70 -5.74 -1.33
C PRO A 61 7.97 -5.38 -2.11
N PRO A 62 8.55 -4.19 -1.88
CA PRO A 62 9.85 -3.84 -2.46
C PRO A 62 10.90 -4.88 -2.08
N THR A 63 11.90 -5.06 -2.93
CA THR A 63 13.00 -5.99 -2.66
C THR A 63 14.33 -5.27 -2.57
N ARG A 64 15.24 -5.84 -1.79
CA ARG A 64 16.62 -5.35 -1.66
C ARG A 64 17.62 -6.48 -1.77
N SER A 65 18.84 -6.14 -2.17
CA SER A 65 19.96 -7.07 -2.14
C SER A 65 20.21 -7.56 -0.71
N SER A 66 20.33 -8.87 -0.56
CA SER A 66 20.84 -9.53 0.64
C SER A 66 22.35 -9.66 0.58
N ARG A 67 22.98 -9.88 1.74
CA ARG A 67 24.39 -10.31 1.81
C ARG A 67 24.55 -11.79 1.46
N ARG A 68 23.49 -12.60 1.65
CA ARG A 68 23.50 -14.02 1.30
C ARG A 68 23.62 -14.18 -0.20
N ARG A 69 24.51 -15.05 -0.66
CA ARG A 69 24.64 -15.44 -2.06
C ARG A 69 23.79 -16.69 -2.33
N ARG A 70 23.22 -16.79 -3.52
CA ARG A 70 22.49 -17.97 -4.01
C ARG A 70 23.02 -18.38 -5.37
N ALA A 71 22.81 -19.64 -5.73
CA ALA A 71 23.08 -20.12 -7.07
C ALA A 71 22.30 -19.28 -8.09
N SER A 72 22.96 -18.94 -9.19
CA SER A 72 22.40 -18.09 -10.24
C SER A 72 22.95 -18.51 -11.59
N ARG A 73 22.21 -18.20 -12.66
CA ARG A 73 22.70 -18.33 -14.03
C ARG A 73 23.71 -17.22 -14.38
N HIS A 74 23.65 -16.10 -13.66
CA HIS A 74 24.49 -14.92 -13.87
C HIS A 74 25.26 -14.58 -12.58
N GLY A 75 26.20 -13.64 -12.68
CA GLY A 75 26.98 -13.15 -11.54
C GLY A 75 28.37 -13.77 -11.46
N GLU A 76 28.95 -13.69 -10.26
CA GLU A 76 30.33 -14.12 -10.00
C GLU A 76 30.44 -15.65 -10.09
N PRO A 77 31.60 -16.17 -10.55
CA PRO A 77 31.90 -17.59 -10.46
C PRO A 77 31.77 -18.11 -9.02
N ASP A 78 31.30 -19.35 -8.88
CA ASP A 78 31.29 -20.11 -7.64
C ASP A 78 32.26 -21.29 -7.78
N PRO A 79 33.55 -21.12 -7.43
CA PRO A 79 34.56 -22.16 -7.58
C PRO A 79 34.19 -23.43 -6.81
N GLY A 80 33.61 -23.30 -5.61
CA GLY A 80 33.24 -24.44 -4.79
C GLY A 80 32.09 -25.26 -5.38
N ARG A 81 31.10 -24.64 -6.03
CA ARG A 81 30.07 -25.39 -6.78
C ARG A 81 30.57 -25.92 -8.11
N THR A 82 31.46 -25.18 -8.78
CA THR A 82 32.06 -25.59 -10.06
C THR A 82 32.94 -26.82 -9.88
N LEU A 83 33.86 -26.79 -8.91
CA LEU A 83 34.74 -27.93 -8.60
C LEU A 83 33.94 -29.15 -8.14
N ARG A 84 32.91 -28.98 -7.30
CA ARG A 84 32.03 -30.10 -6.91
C ARG A 84 31.25 -30.68 -8.09
N ALA A 85 30.91 -29.87 -9.10
CA ALA A 85 30.28 -30.37 -10.32
C ALA A 85 31.31 -31.11 -11.20
N ALA A 86 32.53 -30.59 -11.33
CA ALA A 86 33.60 -31.23 -12.08
C ALA A 86 33.99 -32.59 -11.48
N LEU A 87 34.08 -32.71 -10.15
CA LEU A 87 34.35 -33.97 -9.46
C LEU A 87 33.28 -35.05 -9.74
N ARG A 88 32.06 -34.67 -10.10
CA ARG A 88 31.01 -35.62 -10.52
C ARG A 88 31.11 -36.01 -11.99
N ASN A 89 31.85 -35.24 -12.77
CA ASN A 89 32.08 -35.42 -14.20
C ASN A 89 33.53 -35.80 -14.45
N GLU A 90 34.12 -36.65 -13.60
CA GLU A 90 35.50 -37.16 -13.78
C GLU A 90 36.59 -36.08 -13.87
N GLY A 91 36.34 -34.90 -13.30
CA GLY A 91 37.24 -33.75 -13.36
C GLY A 91 36.98 -32.80 -14.52
N GLU A 92 36.05 -33.09 -15.43
CA GLU A 92 35.71 -32.21 -16.54
C GLU A 92 34.94 -30.96 -16.10
N LEU A 93 35.51 -29.79 -16.42
CA LEU A 93 34.88 -28.48 -16.23
C LEU A 93 33.92 -28.16 -17.38
N ARG A 94 32.77 -28.83 -17.40
CA ARG A 94 31.73 -28.61 -18.44
C ARG A 94 31.03 -27.25 -18.34
N GLU A 95 30.76 -26.80 -17.11
CA GLU A 95 30.02 -25.56 -16.87
C GLU A 95 30.59 -24.79 -15.68
N LEU A 96 30.81 -23.49 -15.88
CA LEU A 96 31.12 -22.58 -14.79
C LEU A 96 29.86 -22.26 -13.99
N ARG A 97 29.78 -22.77 -12.75
CA ARG A 97 28.66 -22.45 -11.86
C ARG A 97 28.81 -21.03 -11.34
N ARG A 98 27.72 -20.26 -11.34
CA ARG A 98 27.69 -18.87 -10.88
C ARG A 98 26.82 -18.70 -9.66
N ARG A 99 27.09 -17.63 -8.93
CA ARG A 99 26.33 -17.19 -7.77
C ARG A 99 26.13 -15.68 -7.81
N ASP A 100 25.01 -15.25 -7.28
CA ASP A 100 24.68 -13.83 -7.16
C ASP A 100 24.05 -13.56 -5.79
N ARG A 101 24.00 -12.28 -5.39
CA ARG A 101 23.34 -11.85 -4.16
C ARG A 101 21.86 -12.21 -4.23
N SER A 102 21.34 -12.85 -3.19
CA SER A 102 19.92 -13.14 -3.11
C SER A 102 19.13 -11.84 -2.88
N ARG A 103 17.88 -11.79 -3.34
CA ARG A 103 16.96 -10.70 -2.99
C ARG A 103 16.17 -11.09 -1.75
N ARG A 104 15.80 -10.10 -0.94
CA ARG A 104 14.86 -10.26 0.18
C ARG A 104 13.88 -9.10 0.20
N PRO A 105 12.66 -9.30 0.74
CA PRO A 105 11.74 -8.19 0.96
C PRO A 105 12.39 -7.08 1.79
N ARG A 106 12.17 -5.84 1.37
CA ARG A 106 12.44 -4.64 2.14
C ARG A 106 11.26 -4.43 3.09
N LYS A 107 11.55 -3.88 4.28
CA LYS A 107 10.48 -3.56 5.22
C LYS A 107 9.63 -2.41 4.69
N VAL A 108 8.33 -2.46 4.94
CA VAL A 108 7.39 -1.38 4.69
C VAL A 108 6.73 -1.04 6.01
N VAL A 109 6.67 0.24 6.35
CA VAL A 109 5.94 0.74 7.52
C VAL A 109 4.82 1.63 7.04
N LEU A 110 3.59 1.32 7.43
CA LEU A 110 2.41 2.15 7.19
C LEU A 110 2.09 2.90 8.48
N LEU A 111 2.09 4.23 8.42
CA LEU A 111 1.62 5.10 9.49
C LEU A 111 0.30 5.72 9.03
N VAL A 112 -0.82 5.33 9.65
CA VAL A 112 -2.16 5.75 9.24
C VAL A 112 -2.71 6.73 10.27
N ASP A 113 -2.96 7.96 9.86
CA ASP A 113 -3.60 8.97 10.69
C ASP A 113 -5.10 8.66 10.88
N VAL A 114 -5.54 8.68 12.14
CA VAL A 114 -6.91 8.38 12.58
C VAL A 114 -7.54 9.58 13.31
N SER A 115 -7.02 10.78 13.04
CA SER A 115 -7.56 12.05 13.51
C SER A 115 -8.98 12.32 12.99
N GLY A 116 -9.67 13.28 13.62
CA GLY A 116 -11.03 13.65 13.21
C GLY A 116 -11.14 14.13 11.76
N SER A 117 -10.13 14.82 11.22
CA SER A 117 -10.13 15.25 9.81
C SER A 117 -9.91 14.08 8.83
N MET A 118 -9.28 13.01 9.31
CA MET A 118 -9.07 11.77 8.54
C MET A 118 -10.21 10.76 8.69
N GLU A 119 -11.20 11.02 9.54
CA GLU A 119 -12.31 10.09 9.84
C GLU A 119 -13.01 9.52 8.58
N PRO A 120 -13.32 10.33 7.54
CA PRO A 120 -13.94 9.80 6.32
C PRO A 120 -13.06 8.80 5.55
N TYR A 121 -11.73 8.91 5.70
CA TYR A 121 -10.72 8.12 5.01
C TYR A 121 -10.17 6.95 5.85
N ALA A 122 -10.22 7.07 7.18
CA ALA A 122 -9.53 6.18 8.11
C ALA A 122 -9.92 4.72 7.94
N ASP A 123 -11.22 4.41 7.79
CA ASP A 123 -11.72 3.04 7.56
C ASP A 123 -11.13 2.45 6.27
N SER A 124 -11.23 3.17 5.14
CA SER A 124 -10.69 2.74 3.85
C SER A 124 -9.17 2.53 3.89
N LEU A 125 -8.44 3.43 4.54
CA LEU A 125 -6.99 3.33 4.68
C LEU A 125 -6.56 2.16 5.58
N LEU A 126 -7.30 1.88 6.65
CA LEU A 126 -7.06 0.70 7.49
C LEU A 126 -7.38 -0.61 6.76
N ARG A 127 -8.42 -0.64 5.92
CA ARG A 127 -8.71 -1.78 5.02
C ARG A 127 -7.58 -2.00 4.03
N PHE A 128 -7.09 -0.92 3.42
CA PHE A 128 -5.90 -1.00 2.56
C PHE A 128 -4.69 -1.54 3.33
N ALA A 129 -4.41 -1.01 4.53
CA ALA A 129 -3.32 -1.49 5.37
C ALA A 129 -3.47 -2.97 5.74
N HIS A 130 -4.68 -3.44 6.03
CA HIS A 130 -5.00 -4.86 6.26
C HIS A 130 -4.58 -5.72 5.06
N VAL A 131 -4.95 -5.33 3.84
CA VAL A 131 -4.60 -6.08 2.62
C VAL A 131 -3.08 -6.17 2.46
N VAL A 132 -2.37 -5.05 2.63
CA VAL A 132 -0.91 -5.01 2.49
C VAL A 132 -0.21 -5.83 3.56
N VAL A 133 -0.64 -5.72 4.83
CA VAL A 133 -0.10 -6.49 5.96
C VAL A 133 -0.31 -7.99 5.75
N ARG A 134 -1.51 -8.41 5.34
CA ARG A 134 -1.81 -9.83 5.12
C ARG A 134 -1.05 -10.46 3.98
N ARG A 135 -0.76 -9.68 2.94
CA ARG A 135 0.00 -10.19 1.80
C ARG A 135 1.47 -10.38 2.14
N SER A 136 2.03 -9.55 3.02
CA SER A 136 3.45 -9.55 3.36
C SER A 136 3.71 -9.39 4.87
N PRO A 137 3.20 -10.30 5.72
CA PRO A 137 3.17 -10.11 7.18
C PRO A 137 4.56 -10.07 7.83
N ALA A 138 5.57 -10.65 7.19
CA ALA A 138 6.95 -10.66 7.69
C ALA A 138 7.73 -9.37 7.41
N SER A 139 7.27 -8.55 6.44
CA SER A 139 7.98 -7.34 6.01
C SER A 139 7.15 -6.06 6.15
N VAL A 140 5.86 -6.15 6.40
CA VAL A 140 4.99 -4.99 6.58
C VAL A 140 4.62 -4.82 8.05
N GLU A 141 4.77 -3.60 8.56
CA GLU A 141 4.29 -3.18 9.86
C GLU A 141 3.33 -1.99 9.69
N ALA A 142 2.24 -1.97 10.44
CA ALA A 142 1.24 -0.91 10.44
C ALA A 142 1.07 -0.32 11.84
N PHE A 143 0.98 1.01 11.88
CA PHE A 143 0.76 1.82 13.06
C PHE A 143 -0.30 2.87 12.76
N THR A 144 -1.03 3.27 13.79
CA THR A 144 -1.94 4.41 13.73
C THR A 144 -1.36 5.62 14.45
N LEU A 145 -1.62 6.80 13.88
CA LEU A 145 -1.23 8.10 14.40
C LEU A 145 -2.51 8.81 14.89
N GLY A 146 -2.49 9.31 16.12
CA GLY A 146 -3.57 10.13 16.67
C GLY A 146 -3.01 11.00 17.78
N THR A 147 -3.62 10.97 18.95
CA THR A 147 -3.04 11.50 20.20
C THR A 147 -1.86 10.65 20.70
N ARG A 148 -1.81 9.37 20.31
CA ARG A 148 -0.79 8.39 20.71
C ARG A 148 -0.47 7.48 19.52
N LEU A 149 0.75 6.95 19.51
CA LEU A 149 1.17 5.94 18.54
C LEU A 149 0.72 4.54 19.01
N THR A 150 -0.10 3.87 18.19
CA THR A 150 -0.55 2.49 18.42
C THR A 150 -0.06 1.58 17.31
N ARG A 151 0.50 0.42 17.64
CA ARG A 151 0.91 -0.58 16.65
C ARG A 151 -0.24 -1.56 16.43
N VAL A 152 -0.85 -1.50 15.25
CA VAL A 152 -2.03 -2.32 14.87
C VAL A 152 -1.68 -3.51 13.97
N THR A 153 -0.39 -3.80 13.79
CA THR A 153 0.07 -4.86 12.86
C THR A 153 -0.49 -6.24 13.20
N ARG A 154 -0.70 -6.55 14.48
CA ARG A 154 -1.15 -7.87 14.92
C ARG A 154 -2.63 -8.07 14.61
N GLU A 155 -3.41 -7.02 14.84
CA GLU A 155 -4.84 -6.92 14.60
C GLU A 155 -5.10 -7.04 13.10
N LEU A 156 -4.35 -6.29 12.28
CA LEU A 156 -4.47 -6.31 10.82
C LEU A 156 -4.01 -7.62 10.15
N ARG A 157 -3.40 -8.57 10.88
CA ARG A 157 -3.06 -9.90 10.35
C ARG A 157 -4.21 -10.90 10.39
N MET A 158 -5.30 -10.59 11.11
CA MET A 158 -6.46 -11.47 11.20
C MET A 158 -7.03 -11.79 9.82
N ARG A 159 -7.65 -12.97 9.64
CA ARG A 159 -8.08 -13.40 8.30
C ARG A 159 -9.31 -12.63 7.79
N ASP A 160 -10.19 -12.26 8.70
CA ASP A 160 -11.40 -11.52 8.37
C ASP A 160 -11.13 -10.02 8.47
N ALA A 161 -11.60 -9.25 7.50
CA ALA A 161 -11.34 -7.82 7.43
C ALA A 161 -12.13 -7.04 8.49
N GLU A 162 -13.41 -7.38 8.72
CA GLU A 162 -14.24 -6.70 9.71
C GLU A 162 -13.74 -6.96 11.13
N HIS A 163 -13.37 -8.21 11.44
CA HIS A 163 -12.73 -8.52 12.72
C HIS A 163 -11.38 -7.82 12.89
N ALA A 164 -10.57 -7.75 11.83
CA ALA A 164 -9.28 -7.05 11.88
C ALA A 164 -9.46 -5.55 12.17
N LEU A 165 -10.44 -4.91 11.51
CA LEU A 165 -10.74 -3.50 11.71
C LEU A 165 -11.35 -3.25 13.09
N SER A 166 -12.34 -4.04 13.51
CA SER A 166 -12.92 -3.95 14.86
C SER A 166 -11.83 -4.11 15.94
N ALA A 167 -10.93 -5.09 15.79
CA ALA A 167 -9.81 -5.27 16.71
C ALA A 167 -8.83 -4.08 16.69
N ALA A 168 -8.55 -3.51 15.51
CA ALA A 168 -7.71 -2.33 15.38
C ALA A 168 -8.37 -1.11 16.04
N SER A 169 -9.65 -0.85 15.79
CA SER A 169 -10.42 0.22 16.42
C SER A 169 -10.46 0.08 17.95
N ASN A 170 -10.70 -1.13 18.47
CA ASN A 170 -10.67 -1.39 19.92
C ASN A 170 -9.28 -1.19 20.55
N ALA A 171 -8.21 -1.38 19.78
CA ALA A 171 -6.84 -1.12 20.22
C ALA A 171 -6.47 0.38 20.16
N ILE A 172 -7.26 1.20 19.47
CA ILE A 172 -7.04 2.65 19.31
C ILE A 172 -7.89 3.37 20.37
N PRO A 173 -7.28 3.85 21.47
CA PRO A 173 -8.04 4.48 22.55
C PRO A 173 -8.67 5.82 22.15
N ASP A 174 -8.07 6.52 21.18
CA ASP A 174 -8.42 7.90 20.82
C ASP A 174 -8.75 8.01 19.33
N TRP A 175 -9.82 7.35 18.89
CA TRP A 175 -10.37 7.52 17.55
C TRP A 175 -10.90 8.95 17.38
N SER A 176 -10.68 9.56 16.20
CA SER A 176 -11.14 10.91 15.83
C SER A 176 -10.69 12.07 16.76
N GLY A 177 -9.62 11.86 17.54
CA GLY A 177 -8.98 12.90 18.34
C GLY A 177 -8.17 13.92 17.53
N GLY A 178 -7.39 14.76 18.23
CA GLY A 178 -6.41 15.64 17.59
C GLY A 178 -5.08 14.92 17.26
N THR A 179 -4.36 15.43 16.27
CA THR A 179 -3.04 14.89 15.88
C THR A 179 -1.90 15.70 16.50
N ARG A 180 -1.01 15.01 17.21
CA ARG A 180 0.31 15.54 17.63
C ARG A 180 1.40 14.83 16.85
N LEU A 181 1.43 15.09 15.55
CA LEU A 181 2.19 14.32 14.57
C LEU A 181 3.70 14.34 14.88
N GLY A 182 4.26 15.48 15.26
CA GLY A 182 5.67 15.58 15.69
C GLY A 182 6.01 14.68 16.91
N GLU A 183 5.18 14.69 17.94
CA GLU A 183 5.36 13.86 19.15
C GLU A 183 5.20 12.36 18.85
N VAL A 184 4.17 12.01 18.09
CA VAL A 184 3.85 10.62 17.73
C VAL A 184 4.94 10.05 16.81
N LEU A 185 5.44 10.85 15.87
CA LEU A 185 6.54 10.46 14.99
C LEU A 185 7.84 10.27 15.77
N ARG A 186 8.14 11.16 16.73
CA ARG A 186 9.26 10.97 17.67
C ARG A 186 9.12 9.65 18.41
N ALA A 187 7.94 9.38 18.98
CA ALA A 187 7.68 8.14 19.70
C ALA A 187 7.80 6.89 18.81
N PHE A 188 7.48 7.00 17.51
CA PHE A 188 7.70 5.93 16.54
C PHE A 188 9.19 5.71 16.28
N ILE A 189 9.94 6.78 16.00
CA ILE A 189 11.38 6.72 15.72
C ILE A 189 12.13 6.13 16.91
N ASP A 190 11.87 6.62 18.11
CA ASP A 190 12.60 6.25 19.33
C ASP A 190 12.28 4.80 19.76
N ARG A 191 11.01 4.38 19.69
CA ARG A 191 10.60 3.04 20.17
C ARG A 191 10.74 1.93 19.13
N TRP A 192 10.55 2.24 17.85
CA TRP A 192 10.47 1.25 16.77
C TRP A 192 11.46 1.53 15.64
N GLY A 193 11.59 2.79 15.22
CA GLY A 193 12.42 3.20 14.09
C GLY A 193 13.88 2.80 14.27
N GLN A 194 14.50 3.24 15.37
CA GLN A 194 15.90 2.94 15.71
C GLN A 194 16.14 1.45 15.99
N ARG A 195 15.13 0.74 16.53
CA ARG A 195 15.18 -0.71 16.77
C ARG A 195 15.04 -1.54 15.49
N GLY A 196 14.89 -0.89 14.33
CA GLY A 196 15.00 -1.51 13.02
C GLY A 196 13.68 -1.69 12.27
N ALA A 197 12.57 -1.11 12.73
CA ALA A 197 11.32 -1.08 11.96
C ALA A 197 11.47 -0.14 10.75
N ALA A 198 11.93 1.10 10.98
CA ALA A 198 12.11 2.10 9.92
C ALA A 198 13.45 1.97 9.16
N ARG A 199 14.45 1.29 9.74
CA ARG A 199 15.81 1.25 9.16
C ARG A 199 15.84 0.61 7.76
N ARG A 200 16.16 1.41 6.74
CA ARG A 200 16.14 1.04 5.31
C ARG A 200 14.76 0.53 4.83
N ALA A 201 13.70 0.89 5.53
CA ALA A 201 12.32 0.58 5.17
C ALA A 201 11.77 1.64 4.20
N VAL A 202 10.71 1.30 3.48
CA VAL A 202 9.82 2.31 2.89
C VAL A 202 8.83 2.69 3.97
N VAL A 203 8.77 3.96 4.33
CA VAL A 203 7.81 4.47 5.31
C VAL A 203 6.76 5.26 4.55
N VAL A 204 5.50 4.84 4.68
CA VAL A 204 4.34 5.50 4.07
C VAL A 204 3.55 6.15 5.18
N VAL A 205 3.34 7.47 5.09
CA VAL A 205 2.56 8.25 6.04
C VAL A 205 1.27 8.68 5.36
N PHE A 206 0.13 8.20 5.85
CA PHE A 206 -1.18 8.67 5.44
C PHE A 206 -1.65 9.72 6.43
N SER A 207 -1.61 10.99 6.07
CA SER A 207 -2.06 12.09 6.92
C SER A 207 -2.35 13.32 6.06
N ASP A 208 -3.34 14.09 6.48
CA ASP A 208 -3.68 15.38 5.91
C ASP A 208 -2.68 16.50 6.27
N GLY A 209 -1.74 16.21 7.18
CA GLY A 209 -0.69 17.15 7.61
C GLY A 209 -1.14 18.14 8.66
N TRP A 210 -2.27 17.88 9.34
CA TRP A 210 -2.78 18.73 10.39
C TRP A 210 -2.00 18.50 11.71
N GLU A 211 -1.32 19.53 12.19
CA GLU A 211 -0.47 19.50 13.38
C GLU A 211 -0.97 20.58 14.36
N ARG A 212 -1.38 20.19 15.57
CA ARG A 212 -1.64 21.15 16.67
C ARG A 212 -0.37 21.55 17.45
N GLY A 213 0.76 20.87 17.19
CA GLY A 213 2.05 21.07 17.82
C GLY A 213 3.00 22.01 17.07
N GLU A 214 4.24 22.10 17.56
CA GLU A 214 5.30 22.93 16.98
C GLU A 214 5.83 22.34 15.66
N PRO A 215 5.76 23.08 14.53
CA PRO A 215 6.26 22.60 13.22
C PRO A 215 7.75 22.19 13.23
N ASP A 216 8.56 22.84 14.06
CA ASP A 216 9.99 22.56 14.18
C ASP A 216 10.26 21.15 14.73
N LEU A 217 9.41 20.68 15.66
CA LEU A 217 9.51 19.32 16.18
C LEU A 217 9.28 18.32 15.06
N LEU A 218 8.25 18.53 14.24
CA LEU A 218 7.93 17.67 13.10
C LEU A 218 9.07 17.68 12.07
N ALA A 219 9.58 18.86 11.69
CA ALA A 219 10.71 18.98 10.78
C ALA A 219 11.91 18.16 11.27
N GLY A 220 12.28 18.31 12.55
CA GLY A 220 13.38 17.56 13.15
C GLY A 220 13.12 16.04 13.16
N GLN A 221 11.89 15.59 13.40
CA GLN A 221 11.55 14.16 13.33
C GLN A 221 11.55 13.63 11.89
N MET A 222 11.06 14.40 10.93
CA MET A 222 11.05 14.04 9.51
C MET A 222 12.48 13.93 8.96
N GLU A 223 13.37 14.83 9.35
CA GLU A 223 14.79 14.76 9.02
C GLU A 223 15.44 13.48 9.60
N ARG A 224 15.16 13.16 10.86
CA ARG A 224 15.59 11.88 11.49
C ARG A 224 15.03 10.68 10.74
N LEU A 225 13.76 10.70 10.37
CA LEU A 225 13.10 9.63 9.63
C LEU A 225 13.76 9.42 8.27
N ARG A 226 14.01 10.51 7.53
CA ARG A 226 14.64 10.49 6.21
C ARG A 226 16.02 9.84 6.24
N ARG A 227 16.83 10.12 7.28
CA ARG A 227 18.13 9.45 7.46
C ARG A 227 18.03 7.96 7.79
N LEU A 228 16.94 7.54 8.44
CA LEU A 228 16.73 6.14 8.86
C LEU A 228 16.10 5.28 7.76
N ALA A 229 15.09 5.83 7.09
CA ALA A 229 14.32 5.17 6.05
C ALA A 229 15.14 5.02 4.76
N HIS A 230 14.71 4.11 3.92
CA HIS A 230 15.18 4.05 2.54
C HIS A 230 14.42 5.04 1.65
N ARG A 231 13.11 5.16 1.89
CA ARG A 231 12.22 6.08 1.20
C ARG A 231 11.08 6.50 2.12
N VAL A 232 10.68 7.75 2.08
CA VAL A 232 9.55 8.33 2.84
C VAL A 232 8.52 8.85 1.87
N VAL A 233 7.35 8.20 1.85
CA VAL A 233 6.23 8.56 0.98
C VAL A 233 5.13 9.17 1.84
N TRP A 234 4.68 10.37 1.51
CA TRP A 234 3.53 10.99 2.14
C TRP A 234 2.31 10.87 1.24
N VAL A 235 1.19 10.45 1.82
CA VAL A 235 -0.08 10.28 1.13
C VAL A 235 -1.09 11.18 1.82
N ASN A 236 -1.47 12.26 1.14
CA ASN A 236 -2.44 13.21 1.65
C ASN A 236 -3.75 13.10 0.85
N PRO A 237 -4.88 12.72 1.46
CA PRO A 237 -6.17 12.68 0.78
C PRO A 237 -6.53 14.00 0.07
N HIS A 238 -6.26 15.13 0.71
CA HIS A 238 -6.60 16.45 0.18
C HIS A 238 -5.66 16.96 -0.92
N ALA A 239 -4.48 16.35 -1.11
CA ALA A 239 -3.51 16.79 -2.11
C ALA A 239 -3.98 16.60 -3.56
N GLY A 240 -5.10 15.91 -3.80
CA GLY A 240 -5.70 15.76 -5.12
C GLY A 240 -6.85 16.72 -5.44
N LYS A 241 -7.24 17.62 -4.52
CA LYS A 241 -8.33 18.59 -4.76
C LYS A 241 -7.79 19.83 -5.46
N ASP A 242 -8.52 20.33 -6.45
CA ASP A 242 -8.18 21.56 -7.18
C ASP A 242 -8.02 22.74 -6.20
N GLY A 243 -6.86 23.41 -6.24
CA GLY A 243 -6.53 24.51 -5.33
C GLY A 243 -5.89 24.08 -4.00
N TYR A 244 -5.50 22.80 -3.83
CA TYR A 244 -4.68 22.39 -2.69
C TYR A 244 -3.32 23.10 -2.71
N ALA A 245 -3.15 24.08 -1.84
CA ALA A 245 -1.84 24.58 -1.46
C ALA A 245 -1.46 23.96 -0.11
N PRO A 246 -0.22 23.47 0.07
CA PRO A 246 0.29 23.09 1.37
C PRO A 246 0.48 24.37 2.20
N VAL A 247 -0.60 24.97 2.70
CA VAL A 247 -0.56 26.18 3.53
C VAL A 247 -0.47 25.85 5.02
N GLN A 248 -0.71 24.58 5.37
CA GLN A 248 -0.69 24.09 6.75
C GLN A 248 0.76 23.86 7.19
N GLY A 249 1.16 24.43 8.33
CA GLY A 249 2.56 24.40 8.80
C GLY A 249 3.15 22.99 8.96
N GLY A 250 2.33 21.99 9.24
CA GLY A 250 2.76 20.59 9.40
C GLY A 250 3.30 19.98 8.10
N ILE A 251 2.53 20.00 7.02
CA ILE A 251 3.01 19.45 5.75
C ILE A 251 4.20 20.25 5.19
N VAL A 252 4.18 21.58 5.33
CA VAL A 252 5.30 22.44 4.87
C VAL A 252 6.61 22.07 5.55
N ALA A 253 6.57 21.81 6.86
CA ALA A 253 7.73 21.35 7.63
C ALA A 253 8.23 19.96 7.20
N ALA A 254 7.35 19.09 6.72
CA ALA A 254 7.68 17.75 6.28
C ALA A 254 8.22 17.69 4.84
N LEU A 255 7.73 18.55 3.95
CA LEU A 255 8.01 18.54 2.49
C LEU A 255 9.49 18.35 2.13
N PRO A 256 10.46 19.07 2.74
CA PRO A 256 11.88 18.94 2.36
C PRO A 256 12.47 17.54 2.59
N TYR A 257 11.82 16.72 3.40
CA TYR A 257 12.32 15.41 3.82
C TYR A 257 11.61 14.24 3.14
N LEU A 258 10.58 14.51 2.33
CA LEU A 258 9.82 13.51 1.60
C LEU A 258 10.55 13.08 0.32
N ASP A 259 10.39 11.82 -0.07
CA ASP A 259 10.78 11.35 -1.40
C ASP A 259 9.65 11.55 -2.40
N ASP A 260 8.41 11.30 -1.98
CA ASP A 260 7.22 11.44 -2.81
C ASP A 260 6.05 11.96 -1.98
N LEU A 261 5.25 12.81 -2.61
CA LEU A 261 3.94 13.23 -2.13
C LEU A 261 2.89 12.74 -3.13
N LEU A 262 1.94 11.93 -2.66
CA LEU A 262 0.86 11.38 -3.47
C LEU A 262 -0.49 11.83 -2.91
N ALA A 263 -1.48 11.96 -3.78
CA ALA A 263 -2.86 12.10 -3.34
C ALA A 263 -3.35 10.80 -2.67
N GLY A 264 -4.26 10.88 -1.72
CA GLY A 264 -4.71 9.73 -0.92
C GLY A 264 -6.21 9.44 -0.99
N HIS A 265 -6.95 10.11 -1.87
CA HIS A 265 -8.41 10.15 -1.82
C HIS A 265 -9.09 9.08 -2.66
N SER A 266 -8.39 8.24 -3.43
CA SER A 266 -9.01 7.32 -4.38
C SER A 266 -8.27 5.99 -4.50
N LEU A 267 -8.98 4.95 -4.98
CA LEU A 267 -8.40 3.62 -5.18
C LEU A 267 -7.26 3.63 -6.21
N ASP A 268 -7.41 4.37 -7.31
CA ASP A 268 -6.34 4.52 -8.31
C ASP A 268 -5.06 5.08 -7.69
N THR A 269 -5.20 6.04 -6.76
CA THR A 269 -4.01 6.60 -6.11
C THR A 269 -3.37 5.63 -5.10
N LEU A 270 -4.16 4.78 -4.45
CA LEU A 270 -3.65 3.68 -3.64
C LEU A 270 -2.95 2.61 -4.51
N GLU A 271 -3.43 2.33 -5.72
CA GLU A 271 -2.73 1.46 -6.67
C GLU A 271 -1.42 2.07 -7.18
N LYS A 272 -1.40 3.38 -7.46
CA LYS A 272 -0.17 4.13 -7.77
C LYS A 272 0.83 4.05 -6.63
N LEU A 273 0.37 4.23 -5.39
CA LEU A 273 1.21 4.05 -4.19
C LEU A 273 1.84 2.65 -4.15
N LEU A 274 1.08 1.58 -4.43
CA LEU A 274 1.63 0.22 -4.47
C LEU A 274 2.78 0.08 -5.48
N LYS A 275 2.68 0.73 -6.65
CA LYS A 275 3.75 0.75 -7.65
C LYS A 275 4.98 1.51 -7.13
N VAL A 276 4.79 2.71 -6.57
CA VAL A 276 5.88 3.52 -5.98
C VAL A 276 6.60 2.76 -4.87
N VAL A 277 5.84 2.08 -4.00
CA VAL A 277 6.39 1.27 -2.91
C VAL A 277 7.14 0.06 -3.43
N ARG A 278 6.64 -0.64 -4.46
CA ARG A 278 7.32 -1.79 -5.10
C ARG A 278 8.67 -1.40 -5.71
N ASP A 279 8.73 -0.23 -6.33
CA ASP A 279 9.88 0.22 -7.13
C ASP A 279 10.98 0.92 -6.29
N ALA A 280 10.84 0.96 -4.96
CA ALA A 280 11.77 1.59 -4.01
C ALA A 280 12.89 0.66 -3.45
#